data_AF-A0A4R0HN83-F1
#
_entry.id   AF-A0A4R0HN83-F1
#
_cell.length_a   1.000
_cell.length_b   1.000
_cell.length_c   1.000
_cell.angle_alpha   90.00
_cell.angle_beta   90.00
_cell.angle_gamma   90.00
#
_symmetry.space_group_name_H-M   'P 1'
#
loop_
_entity.id
_entity.type
_entity.pdbx_description
1 polymer ?
#
loop_
_entity_poly.entity_id
_entity_poly.type
_entity_poly.pdbx_seq_one_letter_code
_entity_poly.pdbx_strand_id
1 'polypeptide(L)'
;MIEFEDVTKRYPDGTVAVDKLSLRIPSNQITVFVGPSGCGKTTSLRMINRTIERTSGTISIDGDDINGRDAVTLRRGIGYVIQNAGLFPHKTVVDNVATVPKLIGWDKRKAHSTAMELLERVGLDVKLAERYPAQLSGGQQQRVGVARALAADPAIMLMDEPFSAVDPIVRHQLQEELLRLQRDIGKTIVFVTHDIDEAIKLGDNVAVLRVGGKLAQFAPPAELLANPADDFVRGFVGQDRGYRALTFVHPEALPVQPLPDELALQDGVPLGWRNGSEELLPVGSVFKRGDSLRAALDAVLTSPTGCGVCVDDDGKAVGVIDQSTVAEALRS
;
A
#
# COMPACT_ATOMS: atom_id res chain seq x y z
N MET A 1 -7.41 -0.09 17.99
CA MET A 1 -8.68 -0.17 17.23
C MET A 1 -9.19 1.24 17.06
N ILE A 2 -9.60 1.64 15.86
CA ILE A 2 -10.21 2.96 15.62
C ILE A 2 -11.67 2.73 15.25
N GLU A 3 -12.59 3.42 15.89
CA GLU A 3 -14.03 3.23 15.67
C GLU A 3 -14.71 4.57 15.36
N PHE A 4 -15.55 4.54 14.34
CA PHE A 4 -16.47 5.61 13.98
C PHE A 4 -17.89 5.17 14.37
N GLU A 5 -18.61 6.02 15.10
CA GLU A 5 -20.01 5.83 15.47
C GLU A 5 -20.84 7.02 14.98
N ASP A 6 -21.63 6.81 13.91
CA ASP A 6 -22.52 7.79 13.29
C ASP A 6 -21.87 9.16 13.02
N VAL A 7 -20.59 9.12 12.64
CA VAL A 7 -19.76 10.32 12.49
C VAL A 7 -20.24 11.13 11.29
N THR A 8 -20.46 12.42 11.52
CA THR A 8 -20.86 13.35 10.46
C THR A 8 -19.91 14.54 10.44
N LYS A 9 -19.50 14.96 9.23
CA LYS A 9 -18.82 16.24 8.99
C LYS A 9 -19.60 17.08 7.99
N ARG A 10 -20.12 18.19 8.50
CA ARG A 10 -20.71 19.29 7.73
C ARG A 10 -19.80 20.51 7.79
N TYR A 11 -19.56 21.13 6.64
CA TYR A 11 -18.84 22.39 6.53
C TYR A 11 -19.81 23.58 6.61
N PRO A 12 -19.33 24.81 6.92
CA PRO A 12 -20.18 25.99 7.08
C PRO A 12 -20.98 26.37 5.83
N ASP A 13 -20.50 25.99 4.64
CA ASP A 13 -21.16 26.17 3.34
C ASP A 13 -22.34 25.20 3.12
N GLY A 14 -22.61 24.30 4.07
CA GLY A 14 -23.66 23.29 4.00
C GLY A 14 -23.19 21.95 3.44
N THR A 15 -21.98 21.86 2.88
CA THR A 15 -21.41 20.64 2.29
C THR A 15 -21.28 19.55 3.34
N VAL A 16 -21.86 18.38 3.08
CA VAL A 16 -21.71 17.19 3.93
C VAL A 16 -20.63 16.31 3.33
N ALA A 17 -19.45 16.31 3.95
CA ALA A 17 -18.31 15.53 3.48
C ALA A 17 -18.31 14.09 4.02
N VAL A 18 -18.90 13.88 5.21
CA VAL A 18 -19.11 12.57 5.82
C VAL A 18 -20.49 12.58 6.48
N ASP A 19 -21.33 11.58 6.18
CA ASP A 19 -22.72 11.48 6.66
C ASP A 19 -22.95 10.14 7.36
N LYS A 20 -23.06 10.19 8.70
CA LYS A 20 -23.28 9.03 9.58
C LYS A 20 -22.40 7.82 9.27
N LEU A 21 -21.09 8.07 9.16
CA LEU A 21 -20.12 6.99 8.95
C LEU A 21 -19.97 6.18 10.25
N SER A 22 -20.24 4.88 10.14
CA SER A 22 -20.00 3.89 11.18
C SER A 22 -19.08 2.80 10.64
N LEU A 23 -17.92 2.61 11.28
CA LEU A 23 -16.85 1.73 10.79
C LEU A 23 -15.91 1.35 11.94
N ARG A 24 -15.49 0.08 11.99
CA ARG A 24 -14.48 -0.43 12.90
C ARG A 24 -13.22 -0.80 12.14
N ILE A 25 -12.13 -0.11 12.45
CA ILE A 25 -10.80 -0.33 11.89
C ILE A 25 -10.02 -1.23 12.86
N PRO A 26 -9.70 -2.48 12.48
CA PRO A 26 -8.95 -3.39 13.33
C PRO A 26 -7.57 -2.85 13.70
N SER A 27 -7.10 -3.18 14.90
CA SER A 27 -5.69 -2.94 15.26
C SER A 27 -4.75 -3.78 14.43
N ASN A 28 -3.53 -3.31 14.23
CA ASN A 28 -2.42 -4.07 13.65
C ASN A 28 -2.68 -4.59 12.23
N GLN A 29 -3.55 -3.89 11.49
CA GLN A 29 -3.92 -4.19 10.11
C GLN A 29 -3.87 -2.92 9.27
N ILE A 30 -3.76 -3.11 7.95
CA ILE A 30 -3.88 -2.07 6.94
C ILE A 30 -5.33 -1.99 6.51
N THR A 31 -5.98 -0.88 6.84
CA THR A 31 -7.31 -0.54 6.33
C THR A 31 -7.19 0.51 5.25
N VAL A 32 -7.69 0.21 4.05
CA VAL A 32 -7.62 1.08 2.89
C VAL A 32 -8.97 1.72 2.62
N PHE A 33 -9.00 3.04 2.55
CA PHE A 33 -10.17 3.80 2.16
C PHE A 33 -10.06 4.11 0.68
N VAL A 34 -11.07 3.66 -0.09
CA VAL A 34 -11.17 3.89 -1.53
C VAL A 34 -12.51 4.52 -1.89
N GLY A 35 -12.57 5.15 -3.05
CA GLY A 35 -13.80 5.74 -3.58
C GLY A 35 -13.51 6.94 -4.48
N PRO A 36 -14.55 7.52 -5.10
CA PRO A 36 -14.40 8.68 -5.99
C PRO A 36 -13.76 9.90 -5.31
N SER A 37 -13.23 10.84 -6.11
CA SER A 37 -12.78 12.13 -5.60
C SER A 37 -13.91 12.85 -4.84
N GLY A 38 -13.59 13.45 -3.70
CA GLY A 38 -14.58 14.15 -2.87
C GLY A 38 -15.50 13.24 -2.04
N CYS A 39 -15.29 11.92 -2.01
CA CYS A 39 -16.11 11.02 -1.21
C CYS A 39 -15.83 11.02 0.31
N GLY A 40 -15.00 11.93 0.83
CA GLY A 40 -14.78 12.06 2.27
C GLY A 40 -13.64 11.24 2.88
N LYS A 41 -12.81 10.55 2.07
CA LYS A 41 -11.64 9.77 2.53
C LYS A 41 -10.66 10.59 3.37
N THR A 42 -10.09 11.64 2.75
CA THR A 42 -9.16 12.58 3.41
C THR A 42 -9.81 13.26 4.61
N THR A 43 -11.10 13.62 4.52
CA THR A 43 -11.85 14.21 5.64
C THR A 43 -11.92 13.24 6.82
N SER A 44 -12.17 11.95 6.56
CA SER A 44 -12.22 10.91 7.60
C SER A 44 -10.86 10.76 8.29
N LEU A 45 -9.75 10.69 7.54
CA LEU A 45 -8.40 10.66 8.13
C LEU A 45 -8.10 11.90 8.98
N ARG A 46 -8.45 13.10 8.49
CA ARG A 46 -8.24 14.35 9.23
C ARG A 46 -9.08 14.42 10.51
N MET A 47 -10.23 13.74 10.56
CA MET A 47 -11.03 13.62 11.78
C MET A 47 -10.40 12.64 12.79
N ILE A 48 -9.82 11.51 12.34
CA ILE A 48 -9.06 10.61 13.23
C ILE A 48 -7.89 11.37 13.87
N ASN A 49 -7.13 12.11 13.07
CA ASN A 49 -6.01 12.93 13.55
C ASN A 49 -6.45 14.20 14.30
N ARG A 50 -7.76 14.50 14.30
CA ARG A 50 -8.35 15.72 14.87
C ARG A 50 -7.70 17.02 14.36
N THR A 51 -7.28 17.02 13.08
CA THR A 51 -6.94 18.26 12.35
C THR A 51 -8.21 18.97 11.90
N ILE A 52 -9.29 18.22 11.71
CA ILE A 52 -10.64 18.73 11.45
C ILE A 52 -11.58 18.14 12.49
N GLU A 53 -12.37 18.99 13.14
CA GLU A 53 -13.40 18.55 14.09
C GLU A 53 -14.61 17.99 13.34
N ARG A 54 -15.14 16.87 13.84
CA ARG A 54 -16.44 16.31 13.41
C ARG A 54 -17.58 17.21 13.85
N THR A 55 -18.70 17.16 13.14
CA THR A 55 -19.92 17.90 13.49
C THR A 55 -20.75 17.13 14.52
N SER A 56 -20.84 15.81 14.40
CA SER A 56 -21.52 14.92 15.34
C SER A 56 -20.95 13.49 15.27
N GLY A 57 -21.42 12.62 16.17
CA GLY A 57 -20.95 11.25 16.31
C GLY A 57 -19.65 11.15 17.11
N THR A 58 -19.12 9.94 17.25
CA THR A 58 -17.95 9.63 18.08
C THR A 58 -16.86 8.99 17.25
N ILE A 59 -15.61 9.42 17.47
CA ILE A 59 -14.44 8.69 17.01
C ILE A 59 -13.64 8.27 18.24
N SER A 60 -13.40 6.97 18.40
CA SER A 60 -12.62 6.45 19.50
C SER A 60 -11.37 5.74 19.02
N ILE A 61 -10.32 5.76 19.86
CA ILE A 61 -9.09 5.00 19.67
C ILE A 61 -8.87 4.17 20.92
N ASP A 62 -8.88 2.84 20.74
CA ASP A 62 -8.77 1.86 21.82
C ASP A 62 -9.85 2.03 22.91
N GLY A 63 -11.06 2.39 22.48
CA GLY A 63 -12.22 2.58 23.35
C GLY A 63 -12.37 4.00 23.92
N ASP A 64 -11.36 4.85 23.82
CA ASP A 64 -11.43 6.23 24.32
C ASP A 64 -11.80 7.23 23.22
N ASP A 65 -12.80 8.08 23.47
CA ASP A 65 -13.15 9.19 22.57
C ASP A 65 -11.97 10.18 22.43
N ILE A 66 -11.58 10.46 21.19
CA ILE A 66 -10.50 11.38 20.86
C ILE A 66 -10.81 12.84 21.23
N ASN A 67 -12.08 13.20 21.46
CA ASN A 67 -12.46 14.55 21.91
C ASN A 67 -12.01 14.85 23.33
N GLY A 68 -11.94 13.83 24.20
CA GLY A 68 -11.48 13.97 25.58
C GLY A 68 -9.95 14.16 25.70
N ARG A 69 -9.21 13.91 24.61
CA ARG A 69 -7.74 14.00 24.58
C ARG A 69 -7.28 15.38 24.12
N ASP A 70 -6.10 15.83 24.55
CA ASP A 70 -5.46 17.01 23.97
C ASP A 70 -5.08 16.75 22.50
N ALA A 71 -5.48 17.65 21.60
CA ALA A 71 -5.28 17.48 20.17
C ALA A 71 -3.80 17.51 19.76
N VAL A 72 -2.94 18.22 20.50
CA VAL A 72 -1.49 18.23 20.21
C VAL A 72 -0.86 16.89 20.59
N THR A 73 -1.20 16.38 21.77
CA THR A 73 -0.71 15.09 22.28
C THR A 73 -1.19 13.94 21.41
N LEU A 74 -2.47 13.94 21.01
CA LEU A 74 -3.03 12.96 20.06
C LEU A 74 -2.23 12.91 18.76
N ARG A 75 -2.01 14.08 18.13
CA ARG A 75 -1.30 14.19 16.85
C ARG A 75 0.16 13.78 16.92
N ARG A 76 0.81 13.95 18.08
CA ARG A 76 2.20 13.50 18.28
C ARG A 76 2.31 11.97 18.41
N GLY A 77 1.24 11.30 18.84
CA GLY A 77 1.18 9.84 18.93
C GLY A 77 0.79 9.13 17.63
N ILE A 78 0.39 9.88 16.59
CA ILE A 78 -0.04 9.36 15.29
C ILE A 78 0.99 9.78 14.23
N GLY A 79 1.48 8.79 13.47
CA GLY A 79 2.27 9.07 12.26
C GLY A 79 1.33 9.52 11.15
N TYR A 80 1.51 10.72 10.61
CA TYR A 80 0.65 11.22 9.52
C TYR A 80 1.45 11.57 8.28
N VAL A 81 1.24 10.80 7.20
CA VAL A 81 1.68 11.14 5.85
C VAL A 81 0.58 11.97 5.19
N ILE A 82 0.84 13.26 5.04
CA ILE A 82 -0.07 14.23 4.43
C ILE A 82 0.20 14.26 2.92
N GLN A 83 -0.85 14.50 2.13
CA GLN A 83 -0.74 14.77 0.69
C GLN A 83 0.30 15.88 0.43
N ASN A 84 1.14 15.69 -0.59
CA ASN A 84 2.26 16.58 -0.96
C ASN A 84 3.37 16.70 0.11
N ALA A 85 3.64 15.63 0.86
CA ALA A 85 4.67 15.48 1.90
C ALA A 85 4.56 16.38 3.14
N GLY A 86 4.02 17.59 3.02
CA GLY A 86 3.83 18.54 4.12
C GLY A 86 5.12 18.89 4.87
N LEU A 87 6.25 18.98 4.16
CA LEU A 87 7.57 19.24 4.78
C LEU A 87 7.71 20.70 5.23
N PHE A 88 8.47 20.93 6.30
CA PHE A 88 8.85 22.26 6.74
C PHE A 88 9.94 22.81 5.81
N PRO A 89 9.67 23.89 5.05
CA PRO A 89 10.57 24.36 3.99
C PRO A 89 11.88 24.95 4.54
N HIS A 90 11.87 25.41 5.79
CA HIS A 90 12.99 26.02 6.49
C HIS A 90 13.80 25.01 7.33
N LYS A 91 13.53 23.72 7.21
CA LYS A 91 14.29 22.64 7.87
C LYS A 91 14.93 21.76 6.82
N THR A 92 16.10 21.22 7.15
CA THR A 92 16.75 20.19 6.32
C THR A 92 15.91 18.90 6.31
N VAL A 93 16.24 17.97 5.42
CA VAL A 93 15.60 16.65 5.35
C VAL A 93 15.70 15.91 6.69
N VAL A 94 16.90 15.82 7.27
CA VAL A 94 17.10 15.13 8.55
C VAL A 94 16.33 15.81 9.68
N ASP A 95 16.24 17.15 9.69
CA ASP A 95 15.48 17.87 10.69
C ASP A 95 13.96 17.75 10.50
N ASN A 96 13.49 17.61 9.26
CA ASN A 96 12.10 17.28 8.98
C ASN A 96 11.74 15.93 9.61
N VAL A 97 12.51 14.89 9.32
CA VAL A 97 12.29 13.54 9.86
C VAL A 97 12.40 13.54 11.40
N ALA A 98 13.42 14.18 11.95
CA ALA A 98 13.65 14.25 13.40
C ALA A 98 12.68 15.19 14.15
N THR A 99 11.75 15.86 13.48
CA THR A 99 10.89 16.88 14.12
C THR A 99 10.01 16.28 15.22
N VAL A 100 9.26 15.21 14.93
CA VAL A 100 8.35 14.62 15.93
C VAL A 100 9.11 13.97 17.09
N PRO A 101 10.18 13.18 16.87
CA PRO A 101 11.03 12.67 17.96
C PRO A 101 11.50 13.76 18.93
N LYS A 102 11.96 14.91 18.40
CA LYS A 102 12.38 16.05 19.24
C LYS A 102 11.22 16.64 20.04
N LEU A 103 10.02 16.72 19.46
CA LEU A 103 8.82 17.25 20.13
C LEU A 103 8.28 16.35 21.24
N ILE A 104 8.59 15.04 21.19
CA ILE A 104 8.26 14.07 22.24
C ILE A 104 9.43 13.84 23.23
N GLY A 105 10.48 14.66 23.14
CA GLY A 105 11.55 14.72 24.14
C GLY A 105 12.77 13.83 23.87
N TRP A 106 12.93 13.28 22.66
CA TRP A 106 14.16 12.56 22.32
C TRP A 106 15.35 13.52 22.25
N ASP A 107 16.52 13.06 22.68
CA ASP A 107 17.74 13.83 22.53
C ASP A 107 18.08 14.02 21.05
N LYS A 108 18.78 15.12 20.74
CA LYS A 108 19.10 15.49 19.35
C LYS A 108 19.88 14.40 18.62
N ARG A 109 20.81 13.71 19.31
CA ARG A 109 21.69 12.71 18.68
C ARG A 109 20.86 11.47 18.32
N LYS A 110 20.04 10.96 19.24
CA LYS A 110 19.11 9.86 18.97
C LYS A 110 18.15 10.20 17.84
N ALA A 111 17.49 11.36 17.92
CA ALA A 111 16.53 11.78 16.89
C ALA A 111 17.15 11.90 15.49
N HIS A 112 18.39 12.41 15.39
CA HIS A 112 19.12 12.48 14.11
C HIS A 112 19.58 11.10 13.64
N SER A 113 20.10 10.24 14.51
CA SER A 113 20.51 8.87 14.13
C SER A 113 19.33 8.08 13.55
N THR A 114 18.19 8.08 14.26
CA THR A 114 16.97 7.41 13.80
C THR A 114 16.45 8.01 12.48
N ALA A 115 16.54 9.32 12.33
CA ALA A 115 16.17 9.97 11.08
C ALA A 115 17.02 9.46 9.90
N MET A 116 18.34 9.33 10.08
CA MET A 116 19.25 8.84 9.03
C MET A 116 18.95 7.39 8.64
N GLU A 117 18.75 6.51 9.63
CA GLU A 117 18.35 5.11 9.39
C GLU A 117 17.03 5.03 8.61
N LEU A 118 16.05 5.87 8.93
CA LEU A 118 14.77 5.89 8.22
C LEU A 118 14.90 6.41 6.79
N LEU A 119 15.79 7.38 6.54
CA LEU A 119 16.06 7.86 5.18
C LEU A 119 16.61 6.73 4.30
N GLU A 120 17.56 5.94 4.81
CA GLU A 120 18.08 4.76 4.11
C GLU A 120 16.99 3.72 3.86
N ARG A 121 16.16 3.42 4.87
CA ARG A 121 15.06 2.44 4.74
C ARG A 121 14.04 2.84 3.67
N VAL A 122 13.69 4.12 3.56
CA VAL A 122 12.81 4.61 2.49
C VAL A 122 13.54 4.81 1.15
N GLY A 123 14.78 4.32 1.04
CA GLY A 123 15.61 4.34 -0.17
C GLY A 123 16.08 5.73 -0.59
N LEU A 124 16.13 6.70 0.34
CA LEU A 124 16.65 8.04 0.05
C LEU A 124 18.17 8.08 0.33
N ASP A 125 18.94 8.58 -0.64
CA ASP A 125 20.39 8.76 -0.46
C ASP A 125 20.66 9.70 0.72
N VAL A 126 21.46 9.21 1.66
CA VAL A 126 21.87 9.90 2.89
C VAL A 126 22.54 11.25 2.61
N LYS A 127 23.17 11.41 1.44
CA LYS A 127 23.76 12.70 1.01
C LYS A 127 22.72 13.82 0.88
N LEU A 128 21.43 13.48 0.81
CA LEU A 128 20.33 14.44 0.76
C LEU A 128 19.88 14.91 2.15
N ALA A 129 20.39 14.32 3.24
CA ALA A 129 19.98 14.62 4.61
C ALA A 129 20.08 16.11 4.99
N GLU A 130 21.10 16.82 4.48
CA GLU A 130 21.33 18.24 4.75
C GLU A 130 20.64 19.18 3.75
N ARG A 131 19.99 18.65 2.71
CA ARG A 131 19.25 19.44 1.73
C ARG A 131 17.95 19.96 2.33
N TYR A 132 17.44 21.04 1.76
CA TYR A 132 16.10 21.58 2.04
C TYR A 132 15.06 21.00 1.08
N PRO A 133 13.77 20.94 1.45
CA PRO A 133 12.70 20.37 0.61
C PRO A 133 12.66 20.92 -0.82
N ALA A 134 12.91 22.22 -1.01
CA ALA A 134 12.91 22.86 -2.33
C ALA A 134 14.01 22.34 -3.28
N GLN A 135 15.01 21.63 -2.76
CA GLN A 135 16.10 21.03 -3.53
C GLN A 135 15.83 19.56 -3.91
N LEU A 136 14.64 19.04 -3.58
CA LEU A 136 14.26 17.65 -3.78
C LEU A 136 13.17 17.53 -4.85
N SER A 137 13.17 16.43 -5.58
CA SER A 137 12.03 16.06 -6.44
C SER A 137 10.78 15.75 -5.60
N GLY A 138 9.59 15.81 -6.21
CA GLY A 138 8.34 15.50 -5.52
C GLY A 138 8.34 14.10 -4.89
N GLY A 139 8.84 13.09 -5.60
CA GLY A 139 8.99 11.73 -5.06
C GLY A 139 9.96 11.66 -3.87
N GLN A 140 11.07 12.40 -3.92
CA GLN A 140 12.00 12.49 -2.78
C GLN A 140 11.34 13.16 -1.57
N GLN A 141 10.60 14.25 -1.77
CA GLN A 141 9.86 14.91 -0.68
C GLN A 141 8.85 13.95 -0.04
N GLN A 142 8.14 13.16 -0.85
CA GLN A 142 7.17 12.19 -0.38
C GLN A 142 7.81 11.12 0.51
N ARG A 143 8.98 10.59 0.12
CA ARG A 143 9.77 9.65 0.93
C ARG A 143 10.17 10.25 2.29
N VAL A 144 10.59 11.51 2.31
CA VAL A 144 10.89 12.24 3.56
C VAL A 144 9.63 12.38 4.43
N GLY A 145 8.47 12.62 3.81
CA GLY A 145 7.17 12.65 4.49
C GLY A 145 6.83 11.32 5.17
N VAL A 146 7.05 10.20 4.48
CA VAL A 146 6.88 8.84 5.02
C VAL A 146 7.86 8.58 6.16
N ALA A 147 9.15 8.85 5.97
CA ALA A 147 10.16 8.69 7.01
C ALA A 147 9.83 9.51 8.27
N ARG A 148 9.37 10.76 8.11
CA ARG A 148 8.94 11.61 9.23
C ARG A 148 7.76 11.03 9.99
N ALA A 149 6.80 10.44 9.30
CA ALA A 149 5.64 9.79 9.95
C ALA A 149 6.06 8.56 10.75
N LEU A 150 7.10 7.84 10.32
CA LEU A 150 7.67 6.67 11.01
C LEU A 150 8.61 7.03 12.17
N ALA A 151 9.19 8.24 12.16
CA ALA A 151 10.28 8.63 13.06
C ALA A 151 9.98 8.51 14.55
N ALA A 152 8.74 8.75 14.96
CA ALA A 152 8.31 8.67 16.36
C ALA A 152 7.84 7.27 16.78
N ASP A 153 8.02 6.25 15.92
CA ASP A 153 7.55 4.88 16.12
C ASP A 153 6.07 4.78 16.55
N PRO A 154 5.15 5.48 15.87
CA PRO A 154 3.75 5.59 16.33
C PRO A 154 3.03 4.24 16.23
N ALA A 155 2.06 3.99 17.10
CA ALA A 155 1.21 2.78 17.04
C ALA A 155 0.20 2.84 15.87
N ILE A 156 -0.19 4.06 15.49
CA ILE A 156 -1.17 4.34 14.43
C ILE A 156 -0.49 5.17 13.35
N MET A 157 -0.70 4.78 12.10
CA MET A 157 -0.30 5.54 10.93
C MET A 157 -1.51 5.91 10.08
N LEU A 158 -1.57 7.17 9.68
CA LEU A 158 -2.54 7.69 8.72
C LEU A 158 -1.79 8.11 7.47
N MET A 159 -2.26 7.70 6.30
CA MET A 159 -1.60 8.00 5.03
C MET A 159 -2.60 8.49 4.00
N ASP A 160 -2.43 9.73 3.53
CA ASP A 160 -3.32 10.38 2.58
C ASP A 160 -2.65 10.48 1.20
N GLU A 161 -2.99 9.54 0.31
CA GLU A 161 -2.38 9.34 -1.01
C GLU A 161 -0.84 9.34 -1.00
N PRO A 162 -0.20 8.47 -0.20
CA PRO A 162 1.24 8.53 0.01
C PRO A 162 2.07 8.24 -1.26
N PHE A 163 1.46 7.70 -2.32
CA PHE A 163 2.14 7.20 -3.53
C PHE A 163 1.74 7.91 -4.83
N SER A 164 0.79 8.85 -4.79
CA SER A 164 0.20 9.44 -6.00
C SER A 164 1.19 10.26 -6.83
N ALA A 165 2.13 10.95 -6.17
CA ALA A 165 3.14 11.80 -6.82
C ALA A 165 4.49 11.09 -7.08
N VAL A 166 4.51 9.75 -7.04
CA VAL A 166 5.72 8.93 -7.12
C VAL A 166 5.72 8.13 -8.42
N ASP A 167 6.88 8.01 -9.08
CA ASP A 167 7.03 7.19 -10.28
C ASP A 167 6.79 5.70 -9.99
N PRO A 168 6.42 4.87 -11.00
CA PRO A 168 5.99 3.50 -10.77
C PRO A 168 7.02 2.60 -10.07
N ILE A 169 8.31 2.74 -10.39
CA ILE A 169 9.37 1.90 -9.83
C ILE A 169 9.52 2.22 -8.34
N VAL A 170 9.60 3.50 -8.00
CA VAL A 170 9.73 3.94 -6.62
C VAL A 170 8.46 3.68 -5.81
N ARG A 171 7.29 3.85 -6.43
CA ARG A 171 6.00 3.51 -5.80
C ARG A 171 6.01 2.05 -5.34
N HIS A 172 6.41 1.13 -6.21
CA HIS A 172 6.51 -0.28 -5.87
C HIS A 172 7.44 -0.52 -4.68
N GLN A 173 8.63 0.09 -4.67
CA GLN A 173 9.57 -0.03 -3.55
C GLN A 173 8.98 0.46 -2.22
N LEU A 174 8.26 1.59 -2.22
CA LEU A 174 7.62 2.11 -1.02
C LEU A 174 6.47 1.25 -0.52
N GLN A 175 5.71 0.65 -1.44
CA GLN A 175 4.66 -0.30 -1.12
C GLN A 175 5.21 -1.57 -0.46
N GLU A 176 6.30 -2.13 -1.00
CA GLU A 176 6.98 -3.29 -0.40
C GLU A 176 7.54 -2.97 0.99
N GLU A 177 8.12 -1.78 1.17
CA GLU A 177 8.61 -1.35 2.49
C GLU A 177 7.45 -1.16 3.47
N LEU A 178 6.29 -0.64 3.03
CA LEU A 178 5.10 -0.56 3.88
C LEU A 178 4.64 -1.94 4.35
N LEU A 179 4.57 -2.92 3.43
CA LEU A 179 4.20 -4.31 3.75
C LEU A 179 5.22 -4.97 4.68
N ARG A 180 6.51 -4.69 4.49
CA ARG A 180 7.56 -5.16 5.39
C ARG A 180 7.42 -4.56 6.79
N LEU A 181 7.25 -3.24 6.90
CA LEU A 181 7.04 -2.57 8.19
C LEU A 181 5.81 -3.11 8.91
N GLN A 182 4.75 -3.41 8.15
CA GLN A 182 3.54 -4.01 8.71
C GLN A 182 3.81 -5.41 9.26
N ARG A 183 4.53 -6.27 8.53
CA ARG A 183 4.91 -7.62 8.98
C ARG A 183 5.80 -7.60 10.22
N ASP A 184 6.77 -6.69 10.27
CA ASP A 184 7.78 -6.66 11.33
C ASP A 184 7.25 -6.06 12.64
N ILE A 185 6.36 -5.05 12.57
CA ILE A 185 5.98 -4.23 13.74
C ILE A 185 4.48 -4.30 14.07
N GLY A 186 3.62 -4.70 13.11
CA GLY A 186 2.18 -4.83 13.32
C GLY A 186 1.51 -3.49 13.67
N LYS A 187 1.77 -2.43 12.91
CA LYS A 187 1.17 -1.11 13.15
C LYS A 187 -0.30 -1.09 12.72
N THR A 188 -1.10 -0.18 13.27
CA THR A 188 -2.45 0.08 12.73
C THR A 188 -2.34 1.14 11.64
N ILE A 189 -2.64 0.80 10.38
CA ILE A 189 -2.45 1.70 9.24
C ILE A 189 -3.80 2.01 8.61
N VAL A 190 -4.15 3.30 8.50
CA VAL A 190 -5.28 3.77 7.70
C VAL A 190 -4.74 4.51 6.49
N PHE A 191 -4.96 3.92 5.32
CA PHE A 191 -4.39 4.35 4.05
C PHE A 191 -5.50 4.81 3.11
N VAL A 192 -5.36 6.00 2.53
CA VAL A 192 -6.30 6.53 1.54
C VAL A 192 -5.64 6.48 0.18
N THR A 193 -6.37 5.92 -0.79
CA THR A 193 -6.00 5.96 -2.19
C THR A 193 -7.23 6.10 -3.08
N HIS A 194 -7.00 6.50 -4.32
CA HIS A 194 -7.97 6.41 -5.40
C HIS A 194 -7.71 5.19 -6.31
N ASP A 195 -6.59 4.49 -6.12
CA ASP A 195 -6.19 3.34 -6.91
C ASP A 195 -6.66 2.04 -6.24
N ILE A 196 -7.50 1.28 -6.94
CA ILE A 196 -8.02 0.02 -6.44
C ILE A 196 -6.94 -1.07 -6.37
N ASP A 197 -5.95 -1.04 -7.27
CA ASP A 197 -4.88 -2.04 -7.28
C ASP A 197 -3.98 -1.87 -6.04
N GLU A 198 -3.79 -0.65 -5.57
CA GLU A 198 -3.13 -0.40 -4.27
C GLU A 198 -3.95 -0.95 -3.10
N ALA A 199 -5.26 -0.77 -3.11
CA ALA A 199 -6.12 -1.28 -2.04
C ALA A 199 -6.15 -2.80 -1.98
N ILE A 200 -6.13 -3.47 -3.14
CA ILE A 200 -6.09 -4.93 -3.26
C ILE A 200 -4.73 -5.47 -2.82
N LYS A 201 -3.64 -4.79 -3.20
CA LYS A 201 -2.28 -5.23 -2.89
C LYS A 201 -1.90 -5.02 -1.42
N LEU A 202 -2.31 -3.89 -0.84
CA LEU A 202 -1.83 -3.44 0.47
C LEU A 202 -2.82 -3.68 1.61
N GLY A 203 -4.12 -3.75 1.32
CA GLY A 203 -5.14 -3.78 2.34
C GLY A 203 -5.38 -5.14 2.93
N ASP A 204 -5.43 -5.22 4.26
CA ASP A 204 -6.11 -6.33 4.95
C ASP A 204 -7.63 -6.14 4.87
N ASN A 205 -8.09 -4.88 4.95
CA ASN A 205 -9.49 -4.50 4.79
C ASN A 205 -9.61 -3.29 3.85
N VAL A 206 -10.70 -3.23 3.09
CA VAL A 206 -11.00 -2.14 2.19
C VAL A 206 -12.36 -1.54 2.53
N ALA A 207 -12.38 -0.25 2.87
CA ALA A 207 -13.59 0.54 3.05
C ALA A 207 -13.87 1.33 1.76
N VAL A 208 -14.89 0.92 1.01
CA VAL A 208 -15.35 1.64 -0.18
C VAL A 208 -16.32 2.73 0.24
N LEU A 209 -15.97 3.99 -0.03
CA LEU A 209 -16.76 5.16 0.33
C LEU A 209 -17.45 5.79 -0.90
N ARG A 210 -18.73 6.17 -0.72
CA ARG A 210 -19.53 6.94 -1.68
C ARG A 210 -19.39 8.43 -1.43
N VAL A 211 -19.75 9.22 -2.46
CA VAL A 211 -19.93 10.67 -2.31
C VAL A 211 -20.81 10.96 -1.09
N GLY A 212 -20.36 11.91 -0.25
CA GLY A 212 -20.95 12.19 1.05
C GLY A 212 -20.39 11.36 2.21
N GLY A 213 -19.30 10.60 2.01
CA GLY A 213 -18.60 9.85 3.07
C GLY A 213 -19.43 8.73 3.67
N LYS A 214 -20.25 8.08 2.84
CA LYS A 214 -21.04 6.90 3.24
C LYS A 214 -20.28 5.64 2.92
N LEU A 215 -20.25 4.71 3.87
CA LEU A 215 -19.69 3.38 3.65
C LEU A 215 -20.58 2.59 2.70
N ALA A 216 -20.03 2.13 1.58
CA ALA A 216 -20.70 1.20 0.66
C ALA A 216 -20.45 -0.25 1.07
N GLN A 217 -19.20 -0.59 1.35
CA GLN A 217 -18.79 -1.92 1.77
C GLN A 217 -17.48 -1.82 2.55
N PHE A 218 -17.34 -2.66 3.57
CA PHE A 218 -16.11 -2.87 4.31
C PHE A 218 -15.83 -4.36 4.37
N ALA A 219 -14.79 -4.81 3.68
CA ALA A 219 -14.46 -6.23 3.58
C ALA A 219 -12.98 -6.43 3.23
N PRO A 220 -12.41 -7.62 3.47
CA PRO A 220 -11.12 -8.00 2.89
C PRO A 220 -11.15 -7.91 1.36
N PRO A 221 -10.02 -7.63 0.69
CA PRO A 221 -9.98 -7.49 -0.76
C PRO A 221 -10.55 -8.67 -1.55
N ALA A 222 -10.28 -9.90 -1.12
CA ALA A 222 -10.78 -11.11 -1.78
C ALA A 222 -12.31 -11.18 -1.79
N GLU A 223 -12.93 -10.86 -0.64
CA GLU A 223 -14.39 -10.79 -0.51
C GLU A 223 -14.97 -9.62 -1.32
N LEU A 224 -14.31 -8.46 -1.31
CA LEU A 224 -14.73 -7.29 -2.08
C LEU A 224 -14.81 -7.59 -3.59
N LEU A 225 -13.86 -8.37 -4.12
CA LEU A 225 -13.82 -8.77 -5.53
C LEU A 225 -14.88 -9.83 -5.86
N ALA A 226 -15.04 -10.83 -4.99
CA ALA A 226 -15.97 -11.94 -5.19
C ALA A 226 -17.43 -11.52 -5.01
N ASN A 227 -17.71 -10.74 -3.96
CA ASN A 227 -19.04 -10.39 -3.48
C ASN A 227 -19.20 -8.87 -3.30
N PRO A 228 -19.17 -8.08 -4.39
CA PRO A 228 -19.46 -6.65 -4.28
C PRO A 228 -20.92 -6.44 -3.82
N ALA A 229 -21.11 -5.57 -2.84
CA ALA A 229 -22.40 -5.35 -2.18
C ALA A 229 -23.48 -4.80 -3.13
N ASP A 230 -23.09 -4.02 -4.14
CA ASP A 230 -23.99 -3.48 -5.16
C ASP A 230 -23.25 -3.07 -6.44
N ASP A 231 -24.01 -2.55 -7.41
CA ASP A 231 -23.53 -2.12 -8.73
C ASP A 231 -22.46 -1.03 -8.67
N PHE A 232 -22.49 -0.15 -7.67
CA PHE A 232 -21.45 0.86 -7.52
C PHE A 232 -20.16 0.23 -7.04
N VAL A 233 -20.20 -0.65 -6.04
CA VAL A 233 -18.99 -1.35 -5.61
C VAL A 233 -18.43 -2.18 -6.76
N ARG A 234 -19.30 -2.91 -7.45
CA ARG A 234 -18.96 -3.69 -8.65
C ARG A 234 -18.31 -2.84 -9.75
N GLY A 235 -18.86 -1.65 -10.00
CA GLY A 235 -18.29 -0.70 -10.97
C GLY A 235 -16.94 -0.13 -10.51
N PHE A 236 -16.79 0.13 -9.20
CA PHE A 236 -15.57 0.68 -8.63
C PHE A 236 -14.41 -0.32 -8.63
N VAL A 237 -14.67 -1.59 -8.27
CA VAL A 237 -13.64 -2.65 -8.36
C VAL A 237 -13.32 -3.08 -9.79
N GLY A 238 -14.08 -2.60 -10.78
CA GLY A 238 -13.77 -2.69 -12.21
C GLY A 238 -14.21 -3.99 -12.90
N GLN A 239 -13.86 -4.11 -14.19
CA GLN A 239 -14.19 -5.29 -15.01
C GLN A 239 -13.17 -6.42 -14.84
N ASP A 240 -11.91 -6.10 -14.51
CA ASP A 240 -10.81 -7.06 -14.39
C ASP A 240 -10.78 -7.81 -13.04
N ARG A 241 -11.94 -7.98 -12.40
CA ARG A 241 -12.07 -8.59 -11.06
C ARG A 241 -11.61 -10.04 -11.05
N GLY A 242 -11.92 -10.79 -12.11
CA GLY A 242 -11.46 -12.17 -12.25
C GLY A 242 -9.93 -12.25 -12.23
N TYR A 243 -9.26 -11.40 -13.02
CA TYR A 243 -7.80 -11.32 -13.05
C TYR A 243 -7.21 -10.86 -11.72
N ARG A 244 -7.82 -9.88 -11.05
CA ARG A 244 -7.42 -9.41 -9.70
C ARG A 244 -7.62 -10.48 -8.63
N ALA A 245 -8.66 -11.29 -8.73
CA ALA A 245 -8.94 -12.35 -7.77
C ALA A 245 -7.85 -13.42 -7.77
N LEU A 246 -7.18 -13.63 -8.91
CA LEU A 246 -6.05 -14.57 -9.02
C LEU A 246 -4.87 -14.22 -8.10
N THR A 247 -4.76 -12.96 -7.66
CA THR A 247 -3.77 -12.53 -6.66
C THR A 247 -3.96 -13.28 -5.33
N PHE A 248 -5.17 -13.72 -5.00
CA PHE A 248 -5.49 -14.41 -3.75
C PHE A 248 -5.54 -15.93 -3.88
N VAL A 249 -5.31 -16.46 -5.07
CA VAL A 249 -5.29 -17.91 -5.30
C VAL A 249 -3.84 -18.37 -5.24
N HIS A 250 -3.47 -19.02 -4.14
CA HIS A 250 -2.14 -19.60 -3.94
C HIS A 250 -2.25 -21.12 -3.97
N PRO A 251 -2.04 -21.77 -5.13
CA PRO A 251 -2.09 -23.22 -5.20
C PRO A 251 -0.97 -23.83 -4.36
N GLU A 252 -1.30 -24.81 -3.50
CA GLU A 252 -0.31 -25.49 -2.64
C GLU A 252 0.83 -26.11 -3.46
N ALA A 253 0.52 -26.61 -4.66
CA ALA A 253 1.50 -27.01 -5.66
C ALA A 253 0.94 -26.81 -7.07
N LEU A 254 1.57 -25.96 -7.87
CA LEU A 254 1.42 -25.98 -9.32
C LEU A 254 2.32 -27.09 -9.88
N PRO A 255 1.79 -28.07 -10.61
CA PRO A 255 2.63 -29.08 -11.25
C PRO A 255 3.49 -28.39 -12.32
N VAL A 256 4.79 -28.29 -12.06
CA VAL A 256 5.75 -27.77 -13.04
C VAL A 256 6.26 -28.91 -13.91
N GLN A 257 6.29 -28.67 -15.22
CA GLN A 257 6.86 -29.57 -16.21
C GLN A 257 8.38 -29.39 -16.26
N PRO A 258 9.14 -30.41 -16.69
CA PRO A 258 10.58 -30.30 -16.89
C PRO A 258 10.97 -29.15 -17.82
N LEU A 259 12.18 -28.63 -17.67
CA LEU A 259 12.69 -27.55 -18.50
C LEU A 259 12.84 -28.03 -19.96
N PRO A 260 12.25 -27.34 -20.93
CA PRO A 260 12.38 -27.68 -22.34
C PRO A 260 13.76 -27.28 -22.89
N ASP A 261 14.27 -27.99 -23.88
CA ASP A 261 15.57 -27.72 -24.51
C ASP A 261 15.59 -26.36 -25.23
N GLU A 262 14.43 -25.83 -25.60
CA GLU A 262 14.25 -24.52 -26.20
C GLU A 262 14.55 -23.38 -25.22
N LEU A 263 14.52 -23.62 -23.90
CA LEU A 263 14.90 -22.62 -22.91
C LEU A 263 16.42 -22.56 -22.76
N ALA A 264 17.03 -21.44 -23.17
CA ALA A 264 18.44 -21.20 -22.96
C ALA A 264 18.70 -20.79 -21.51
N LEU A 265 19.70 -21.42 -20.89
CA LEU A 265 20.09 -21.18 -19.50
C LEU A 265 21.58 -20.81 -19.44
N GLN A 266 21.95 -19.94 -18.50
CA GLN A 266 23.33 -19.69 -18.09
C GLN A 266 23.43 -19.88 -16.58
N ASP A 267 24.25 -20.83 -16.15
CA ASP A 267 24.39 -21.23 -14.73
C ASP A 267 23.04 -21.56 -14.05
N GLY A 268 22.09 -22.08 -14.82
CA GLY A 268 20.72 -22.40 -14.41
C GLY A 268 19.73 -21.23 -14.48
N VAL A 269 20.18 -20.01 -14.71
CA VAL A 269 19.32 -18.82 -14.85
C VAL A 269 18.79 -18.72 -16.29
N PRO A 270 17.48 -18.48 -16.50
CA PRO A 270 16.90 -18.39 -17.84
C PRO A 270 17.38 -17.13 -18.57
N LEU A 271 17.95 -17.34 -19.76
CA LEU A 271 18.42 -16.27 -20.66
C LEU A 271 17.40 -15.90 -21.73
N GLY A 272 16.62 -16.85 -22.22
CA GLY A 272 15.66 -16.63 -23.30
C GLY A 272 15.24 -17.91 -24.01
N TRP A 273 14.33 -17.78 -24.96
CA TRP A 273 13.82 -18.90 -25.75
C TRP A 273 14.51 -18.98 -27.11
N ARG A 274 14.99 -20.18 -27.47
CA ARG A 274 15.52 -20.49 -28.79
C ARG A 274 14.37 -20.61 -29.78
N ASN A 275 14.48 -19.96 -30.93
CA ASN A 275 13.47 -20.00 -32.00
C ASN A 275 14.05 -20.44 -33.36
N GLY A 276 15.23 -21.07 -33.36
CA GLY A 276 15.95 -21.45 -34.57
C GLY A 276 16.80 -20.35 -35.20
N SER A 277 16.77 -19.13 -34.65
CA SER A 277 17.75 -18.06 -34.96
C SER A 277 18.87 -17.99 -33.92
N GLU A 278 19.95 -17.25 -34.21
CA GLU A 278 21.04 -17.01 -33.24
C GLU A 278 20.61 -16.10 -32.08
N GLU A 279 19.52 -15.32 -32.25
CA GLU A 279 19.01 -14.40 -31.24
C GLU A 279 17.96 -15.09 -30.37
N LEU A 280 18.07 -14.93 -29.04
CA LEU A 280 17.11 -15.47 -28.09
C LEU A 280 15.89 -14.55 -27.98
N LEU A 281 14.71 -15.14 -27.99
CA LEU A 281 13.49 -14.43 -27.62
C LEU A 281 13.48 -14.16 -26.10
N PRO A 282 12.85 -13.07 -25.64
CA PRO A 282 12.73 -12.77 -24.22
C PRO A 282 12.03 -13.88 -23.45
N VAL A 283 12.48 -14.15 -22.22
CA VAL A 283 11.87 -15.16 -21.33
C VAL A 283 10.39 -14.84 -21.03
N GLY A 284 10.07 -13.55 -20.89
CA GLY A 284 8.82 -13.08 -20.28
C GLY A 284 8.98 -12.86 -18.78
N SER A 285 7.87 -12.67 -18.08
CA SER A 285 7.82 -12.70 -16.61
C SER A 285 8.14 -14.12 -16.11
N VAL A 286 8.69 -14.20 -14.90
CA VAL A 286 8.92 -15.47 -14.19
C VAL A 286 8.13 -15.48 -12.89
N PHE A 287 7.90 -16.67 -12.33
CA PHE A 287 7.23 -16.83 -11.04
C PHE A 287 7.96 -17.87 -10.18
N LYS A 288 7.70 -17.88 -8.88
CA LYS A 288 8.24 -18.83 -7.91
C LYS A 288 7.17 -19.78 -7.41
N ARG A 289 7.59 -20.91 -6.82
CA ARG A 289 6.66 -21.77 -6.08
C ARG A 289 6.07 -21.02 -4.89
N GLY A 290 4.75 -21.10 -4.71
CA GLY A 290 4.00 -20.36 -3.68
C GLY A 290 3.50 -18.99 -4.12
N ASP A 291 3.94 -18.48 -5.27
CA ASP A 291 3.36 -17.27 -5.85
C ASP A 291 1.88 -17.48 -6.22
N SER A 292 1.16 -16.37 -6.32
CA SER A 292 -0.24 -16.37 -6.73
C SER A 292 -0.42 -16.92 -8.16
N LEU A 293 -1.62 -17.44 -8.45
CA LEU A 293 -1.99 -17.90 -9.78
C LEU A 293 -1.98 -16.76 -10.81
N ARG A 294 -2.09 -15.50 -10.35
CA ARG A 294 -1.87 -14.32 -11.19
C ARG A 294 -0.43 -14.27 -11.72
N ALA A 295 0.57 -14.48 -10.88
CA ALA A 295 1.99 -14.43 -11.28
C ALA A 295 2.32 -15.57 -12.25
N ALA A 296 1.81 -16.77 -11.96
CA ALA A 296 1.89 -17.92 -12.85
C ALA A 296 1.27 -17.63 -14.23
N LEU A 297 0.05 -17.06 -14.25
CA LEU A 297 -0.62 -16.67 -15.50
C LEU A 297 0.14 -15.58 -16.24
N ASP A 298 0.67 -14.56 -15.56
CA ASP A 298 1.46 -13.49 -16.18
C ASP A 298 2.73 -14.04 -16.85
N ALA A 299 3.43 -14.97 -16.19
CA ALA A 299 4.58 -15.66 -16.77
C ALA A 299 4.21 -16.44 -18.05
N VAL A 300 3.06 -17.09 -18.06
CA VAL A 300 2.55 -17.80 -19.24
C VAL A 300 2.16 -16.85 -20.38
N LEU A 301 1.49 -15.74 -20.08
CA LEU A 301 0.99 -14.80 -21.08
C LEU A 301 2.07 -13.92 -21.71
N THR A 302 3.11 -13.58 -20.94
CA THR A 302 4.25 -12.76 -21.41
C THR A 302 5.32 -13.59 -22.11
N SER A 303 5.28 -14.91 -21.95
CA SER A 303 6.19 -15.83 -22.63
C SER A 303 5.81 -15.98 -24.11
N PRO A 304 6.77 -15.82 -25.05
CA PRO A 304 6.50 -15.96 -26.48
C PRO A 304 6.16 -17.39 -26.89
N THR A 305 6.48 -18.38 -26.05
CA THR A 305 6.20 -19.81 -26.29
C THR A 305 4.91 -20.28 -25.61
N GLY A 306 4.26 -19.41 -24.81
CA GLY A 306 3.12 -19.79 -23.98
C GLY A 306 3.49 -20.66 -22.77
N CYS A 307 4.78 -20.79 -22.47
CA CYS A 307 5.29 -21.51 -21.31
C CYS A 307 5.87 -20.52 -20.29
N GLY A 308 5.25 -20.41 -19.11
CA GLY A 308 5.76 -19.58 -18.02
C GLY A 308 6.88 -20.30 -17.27
N VAL A 309 8.00 -19.61 -17.01
CA VAL A 309 9.16 -20.20 -16.34
C VAL A 309 9.02 -20.06 -14.82
N CYS A 310 9.12 -21.19 -14.11
CA CYS A 310 9.21 -21.24 -12.67
C CYS A 310 10.68 -21.18 -12.24
N VAL A 311 11.01 -20.30 -11.30
CA VAL A 311 12.37 -20.13 -10.76
C VAL A 311 12.42 -20.35 -9.25
N ASP A 312 13.60 -20.67 -8.73
CA ASP A 312 13.88 -20.69 -7.29
C ASP A 312 14.25 -19.29 -6.74
N ASP A 313 14.69 -19.23 -5.48
CA ASP A 313 15.09 -17.99 -4.83
C ASP A 313 16.37 -17.37 -5.38
N ASP A 314 17.23 -18.17 -6.00
CA ASP A 314 18.45 -17.74 -6.68
C ASP A 314 18.18 -17.36 -8.15
N GLY A 315 16.93 -17.45 -8.60
CA GLY A 315 16.53 -17.14 -9.98
C GLY A 315 16.82 -18.25 -10.97
N LYS A 316 17.17 -19.45 -10.51
CA LYS A 316 17.42 -20.60 -11.39
C LYS A 316 16.12 -21.27 -11.79
N ALA A 317 16.02 -21.65 -13.06
CA ALA A 317 14.85 -22.31 -13.59
C ALA A 317 14.68 -23.70 -12.94
N VAL A 318 13.48 -23.97 -12.42
CA VAL A 318 13.11 -25.25 -11.78
C VAL A 318 12.07 -26.04 -12.58
N GLY A 319 11.39 -25.39 -13.52
CA GLY A 319 10.41 -26.00 -14.41
C GLY A 319 9.63 -24.94 -15.20
N VAL A 320 8.67 -25.40 -16.00
CA VAL A 320 7.76 -24.53 -16.74
C VAL A 320 6.31 -24.94 -16.52
N ILE A 321 5.38 -24.03 -16.75
CA ILE A 321 3.94 -24.29 -16.80
C ILE A 321 3.35 -23.73 -18.08
N ASP A 322 2.22 -24.27 -18.51
CA ASP A 322 1.48 -23.79 -19.67
C ASP A 322 0.10 -23.25 -19.28
N GLN A 323 -0.66 -22.79 -20.26
CA GLN A 323 -2.02 -22.29 -20.05
C GLN A 323 -2.96 -23.37 -19.49
N SER A 324 -2.76 -24.64 -19.86
CA SER A 324 -3.62 -25.73 -19.41
C SER A 324 -3.49 -25.97 -17.90
N THR A 325 -2.25 -25.96 -17.40
CA THR A 325 -1.92 -26.07 -15.98
C THR A 325 -2.60 -24.97 -15.14
N VAL A 326 -2.54 -23.72 -15.61
CA VAL A 326 -3.19 -22.59 -14.92
C VAL A 326 -4.71 -22.76 -14.94
N ALA A 327 -5.29 -23.18 -16.06
CA ALA A 327 -6.73 -23.37 -16.20
C ALA A 327 -7.29 -24.52 -15.35
N GLU A 328 -6.49 -25.55 -15.09
CA GLU A 328 -6.84 -26.65 -14.17
C GLU A 328 -6.81 -26.19 -12.72
N ALA A 329 -5.77 -25.43 -12.33
CA ALA A 329 -5.64 -24.86 -10.99
C ALA A 329 -6.76 -23.86 -10.63
N LEU A 330 -7.44 -23.27 -11.63
CA LEU A 330 -8.63 -22.43 -11.40
C LEU A 330 -9.88 -23.23 -11.02
N ARG A 331 -9.92 -24.52 -11.32
CA ARG A 331 -11.10 -25.37 -11.10
C ARG A 331 -11.03 -26.20 -9.82
N SER A 332 -9.85 -26.30 -9.22
CA SER A 332 -9.59 -26.99 -7.95
C SER A 332 -9.91 -26.09 -6.76
#